data_AF-E3NUX4-F1
#
_entry.id   AF-E3NUX4-F1
#
_cell.length_a   1.000
_cell.length_b   1.000
_cell.length_c   1.000
_cell.angle_alpha   90.00
_cell.angle_beta   90.00
_cell.angle_gamma   90.00
#
_symmetry.space_group_name_H-M   'P 1'
#
loop_
_entity.id
_entity.type
_entity.pdbx_description
1 polymer ?
#
loop_
_entity_poly.entity_id
_entity_poly.type
_entity_poly.pdbx_seq_one_letter_code
_entity_poly.pdbx_strand_id
1 'polypeptide(L)'
;MEIFRCMEYNPVARIQIVSTSLNSYKNFAKTEEIKVQSGKVVSLKDITITVNSMQIPSSPVLNSWFLKNGNQTATWIENQMPSFQCQRSTGNCTLHEKCTCSPAETVMNCYCEDDEVDSLFQTVDRRLPVQKGIWRFETDDEKIMARTENSISTTITLKINKLWQTKVIRSADTCHATTSHAVGCYSCESGTQVDIRCSSKHAATMANVDCGEEVFTIPCTPEGTNTNITFFSDKAKFKRICVLDCGSKKTEEFEITGVL
;
A
#
# COMPACT_ATOMS: atom_id res chain seq x y z
N MET A 1 -0.68 -22.17 -23.77
CA MET A 1 -0.30 -20.81 -23.36
C MET A 1 -1.39 -19.84 -23.80
N GLU A 2 -1.58 -18.76 -23.06
CA GLU A 2 -2.56 -17.72 -23.35
C GLU A 2 -1.88 -16.36 -23.22
N ILE A 3 -1.97 -15.55 -24.28
CA ILE A 3 -1.55 -14.14 -24.26
C ILE A 3 -2.82 -13.31 -24.13
N PHE A 4 -2.85 -12.42 -23.15
CA PHE A 4 -4.00 -11.59 -22.85
C PHE A 4 -3.60 -10.22 -22.33
N ARG A 5 -4.52 -9.27 -22.36
CA ARG A 5 -4.31 -7.89 -21.93
C ARG A 5 -5.38 -7.51 -20.92
N CYS A 6 -4.97 -6.88 -19.83
CA CYS A 6 -5.89 -6.32 -18.85
C CYS A 6 -6.24 -4.88 -19.26
N MET A 7 -7.46 -4.70 -19.78
CA MET A 7 -7.92 -3.38 -20.25
C MET A 7 -8.35 -2.48 -19.09
N GLU A 8 -8.89 -3.06 -18.02
CA GLU A 8 -9.42 -2.34 -16.87
C GLU A 8 -9.10 -3.09 -15.58
N TYR A 9 -8.86 -2.33 -14.50
CA TYR A 9 -8.66 -2.84 -13.16
C TYR A 9 -9.75 -2.30 -12.26
N ASN A 10 -10.31 -3.17 -11.41
CA ASN A 10 -11.25 -2.77 -10.38
C ASN A 10 -10.48 -2.39 -9.11
N PRO A 11 -10.43 -1.10 -8.73
CA PRO A 11 -9.62 -0.67 -7.60
C PRO A 11 -10.22 -1.10 -6.27
N VAL A 12 -9.34 -1.55 -5.37
CA VAL A 12 -9.69 -2.04 -4.04
C VAL A 12 -8.74 -1.41 -3.03
N ALA A 13 -9.28 -0.65 -2.09
CA ALA A 13 -8.52 -0.16 -0.94
C ALA A 13 -8.40 -1.25 0.11
N ARG A 14 -7.18 -1.48 0.61
CA ARG A 14 -6.93 -2.25 1.85
C ARG A 14 -6.83 -1.27 2.99
N ILE A 15 -7.78 -1.33 3.92
CA ILE A 15 -7.86 -0.39 5.04
C ILE A 15 -7.61 -1.17 6.31
N GLN A 16 -6.56 -0.80 7.03
CA GLN A 16 -6.26 -1.30 8.36
C GLN A 16 -6.92 -0.39 9.40
N ILE A 17 -7.80 -0.95 10.22
CA ILE A 17 -8.54 -0.22 11.24
C ILE A 17 -8.04 -0.69 12.60
N VAL A 18 -7.59 0.26 13.41
CA VAL A 18 -7.19 -0.01 14.79
C VAL A 18 -8.28 0.54 15.70
N SER A 19 -9.07 -0.34 16.31
CA SER A 19 -10.03 0.01 17.35
C SER A 19 -9.35 -0.05 18.71
N THR A 20 -9.30 1.08 19.41
CA THR A 20 -8.73 1.16 20.76
C THR A 20 -9.82 1.45 21.79
N SER A 21 -9.72 0.81 22.95
CA SER A 21 -10.40 1.29 24.16
C SER A 21 -9.36 1.96 25.04
N LEU A 22 -9.45 3.29 25.11
CA LEU A 22 -8.59 4.13 25.94
C LEU A 22 -9.23 4.26 27.32
N ASN A 23 -8.40 4.27 28.37
CA ASN A 23 -8.84 4.61 29.71
C ASN A 23 -10.06 3.78 30.12
N SER A 24 -10.02 2.46 29.95
CA SER A 24 -11.09 1.56 30.39
C SER A 24 -10.55 0.51 31.34
N TYR A 25 -11.42 -0.34 31.93
CA TYR A 25 -10.98 -1.38 32.87
C TYR A 25 -9.99 -2.36 32.22
N LYS A 26 -10.05 -2.50 30.89
CA LYS A 26 -9.09 -3.26 30.08
C LYS A 26 -8.81 -2.48 28.81
N ASN A 27 -7.66 -1.85 28.76
CA ASN A 27 -7.16 -1.25 27.53
C ASN A 27 -6.96 -2.38 26.50
N PHE A 28 -7.44 -2.16 25.28
CA PHE A 28 -7.16 -3.05 24.16
C PHE A 28 -6.93 -2.23 22.90
N ALA A 29 -6.09 -2.76 22.03
CA ALA A 29 -5.96 -2.34 20.65
C ALA A 29 -6.27 -3.56 19.80
N LYS A 30 -7.29 -3.47 18.94
CA LYS A 30 -7.64 -4.53 17.99
C LYS A 30 -7.50 -3.99 16.59
N THR A 31 -6.63 -4.64 15.82
CA THR A 31 -6.43 -4.37 14.41
C THR A 31 -7.32 -5.31 13.59
N GLU A 32 -8.09 -4.74 12.66
CA GLU A 32 -8.87 -5.47 11.67
C GLU A 32 -8.55 -4.90 10.28
N GLU A 33 -8.29 -5.76 9.30
CA GLU A 33 -8.08 -5.36 7.91
C GLU A 33 -9.35 -5.61 7.10
N ILE A 34 -9.75 -4.63 6.30
CA ILE A 34 -10.87 -4.76 5.36
C ILE A 34 -10.45 -4.40 3.94
N LYS A 35 -11.10 -5.03 2.97
CA LYS A 35 -10.97 -4.73 1.54
C LYS A 35 -12.24 -4.05 1.07
N VAL A 36 -12.13 -2.82 0.57
CA VAL A 36 -13.29 -2.02 0.12
C VAL A 36 -13.07 -1.57 -1.32
N GLN A 37 -14.02 -1.90 -2.19
CA GLN A 37 -14.01 -1.43 -3.58
C GLN A 37 -14.44 0.04 -3.65
N SER A 38 -13.98 0.75 -4.68
CA SER A 38 -14.43 2.13 -4.93
C SER A 38 -15.96 2.21 -5.04
N GLY A 39 -16.55 3.21 -4.39
CA GLY A 39 -18.00 3.44 -4.39
C GLY A 39 -18.80 2.40 -3.59
N LYS A 40 -18.14 1.47 -2.89
CA LYS A 40 -18.81 0.48 -2.03
C LYS A 40 -18.72 0.89 -0.56
N VAL A 41 -19.68 0.37 0.19
CA VAL A 41 -19.85 0.57 1.63
C VAL A 41 -19.61 -0.76 2.32
N VAL A 42 -18.81 -0.76 3.38
CA VAL A 42 -18.60 -1.90 4.26
C VAL A 42 -18.91 -1.50 5.70
N SER A 43 -19.66 -2.35 6.40
CA SER A 43 -19.95 -2.16 7.82
C SER A 43 -19.07 -3.07 8.66
N LEU A 44 -18.40 -2.47 9.65
CA LEU A 44 -17.57 -3.16 10.62
C LEU A 44 -18.08 -2.80 12.02
N LYS A 45 -18.79 -3.73 12.67
CA LYS A 45 -19.42 -3.49 13.98
C LYS A 45 -20.31 -2.23 13.96
N ASP A 46 -19.91 -1.20 14.70
CA ASP A 46 -20.65 0.07 14.85
C ASP A 46 -20.15 1.16 13.89
N ILE A 47 -19.19 0.88 13.00
CA ILE A 47 -18.72 1.81 11.99
C ILE A 47 -19.12 1.36 10.58
N THR A 48 -19.39 2.33 9.72
CA THR A 48 -19.60 2.14 8.29
C THR A 48 -18.54 2.94 7.55
N ILE A 49 -17.83 2.26 6.65
CA ILE A 49 -16.73 2.81 5.88
C ILE A 49 -17.12 2.79 4.42
N THR A 50 -16.99 3.94 3.78
CA THR A 50 -17.24 4.11 2.34
C THR A 50 -15.98 4.66 1.71
N VAL A 51 -15.49 3.98 0.68
CA VAL A 51 -14.44 4.54 -0.19
C VAL A 51 -15.15 5.32 -1.29
N ASN A 52 -15.16 6.64 -1.19
CA ASN A 52 -15.91 7.50 -2.12
C ASN A 52 -15.25 7.54 -3.49
N SER A 53 -13.93 7.73 -3.51
CA SER A 53 -13.14 7.85 -4.73
C SER A 53 -11.69 7.45 -4.48
N MET A 54 -11.04 6.94 -5.53
CA MET A 54 -9.60 6.67 -5.59
C MET A 54 -9.06 7.29 -6.87
N GLN A 55 -8.14 8.25 -6.76
CA GLN A 55 -7.48 8.87 -7.91
C GLN A 55 -6.21 8.09 -8.23
N ILE A 56 -6.35 7.11 -9.10
CA ILE A 56 -5.22 6.32 -9.58
C ILE A 56 -4.47 7.16 -10.63
N PRO A 57 -3.16 7.38 -10.48
CA PRO A 57 -2.38 8.12 -11.47
C PRO A 57 -2.43 7.39 -12.82
N SER A 58 -2.40 8.15 -13.92
CA SER A 58 -2.34 7.58 -15.26
C SER A 58 -1.10 6.70 -15.40
N SER A 59 -1.30 5.39 -15.50
CA SER A 59 -0.22 4.42 -15.49
C SER A 59 -0.30 3.50 -16.70
N PRO A 60 0.51 3.74 -17.74
CA PRO A 60 0.53 2.92 -18.95
C PRO A 60 0.80 1.44 -18.68
N VAL A 61 1.56 1.12 -17.62
CA VAL A 61 1.87 -0.26 -17.24
C VAL A 61 0.66 -1.04 -16.74
N LEU A 62 -0.43 -0.39 -16.34
CA LEU A 62 -1.67 -1.12 -16.04
C LEU A 62 -2.26 -1.74 -17.31
N ASN A 63 -1.97 -1.18 -18.48
CA ASN A 63 -2.45 -1.67 -19.76
C ASN A 63 -1.49 -2.70 -20.41
N SER A 64 -0.63 -3.33 -19.61
CA SER A 64 0.35 -4.31 -20.09
C SER A 64 -0.28 -5.63 -20.53
N TRP A 65 0.46 -6.33 -21.39
CA TRP A 65 0.13 -7.67 -21.85
C TRP A 65 0.77 -8.72 -20.96
N PHE A 66 0.09 -9.85 -20.80
CA PHE A 66 0.52 -10.96 -19.97
C PHE A 66 0.46 -12.26 -20.76
N LEU A 67 1.29 -13.19 -20.33
CA LEU A 67 1.43 -14.52 -20.88
C LEU A 67 1.26 -15.53 -19.74
N LYS A 68 0.27 -16.42 -19.86
CA LYS A 68 -0.02 -17.48 -18.88
C LYS A 68 0.31 -18.86 -19.46
N ASN A 69 1.03 -19.66 -18.69
CA ASN A 69 1.29 -21.07 -18.96
C ASN A 69 1.01 -21.90 -17.69
N GLY A 70 -0.18 -22.51 -17.61
CA GLY A 70 -0.64 -23.18 -16.39
C GLY A 70 -0.67 -22.20 -15.21
N ASN A 71 0.15 -22.47 -14.19
CA ASN A 71 0.28 -21.65 -12.98
C ASN A 71 1.34 -20.54 -13.09
N GLN A 72 2.11 -20.51 -14.19
CA GLN A 72 3.13 -19.49 -14.40
C GLN A 72 2.53 -18.33 -15.19
N THR A 73 2.91 -17.11 -14.81
CA THR A 73 2.50 -15.90 -15.52
C THR A 73 3.69 -14.97 -15.66
N ALA A 74 3.83 -14.35 -16.83
CA ALA A 74 4.87 -13.39 -17.13
C ALA A 74 4.31 -12.21 -17.92
N THR A 75 5.02 -11.09 -17.95
CA THR A 75 4.69 -9.94 -18.81
C THR A 75 5.13 -10.20 -20.24
N TRP A 76 4.25 -9.93 -21.20
CA TRP A 76 4.51 -10.04 -22.63
C TRP A 76 5.14 -8.76 -23.19
N ILE A 77 5.73 -8.85 -24.38
CA ILE A 77 6.35 -7.71 -25.08
C ILE A 77 5.25 -6.77 -25.58
N GLU A 78 5.33 -5.48 -25.24
CA GLU A 78 4.30 -4.53 -25.62
C GLU A 78 4.16 -4.41 -27.14
N ASN A 79 2.90 -4.40 -27.61
CA ASN A 79 2.54 -4.22 -29.02
C ASN A 79 3.09 -5.27 -29.99
N GLN A 80 3.68 -6.36 -29.50
CA GLN A 80 4.11 -7.49 -30.33
C GLN A 80 2.99 -8.53 -30.37
N MET A 81 2.51 -8.87 -31.58
CA MET A 81 1.67 -10.05 -31.76
C MET A 81 2.55 -11.28 -31.95
N PRO A 82 2.21 -12.43 -31.35
CA PRO A 82 2.92 -13.68 -31.60
C PRO A 82 2.72 -14.11 -33.05
N SER A 83 3.71 -14.79 -33.60
CA SER A 83 3.69 -15.32 -34.96
C SER A 83 2.66 -16.44 -35.08
N PHE A 84 2.51 -17.28 -34.05
CA PHE A 84 1.51 -18.33 -34.01
C PHE A 84 0.29 -17.91 -33.17
N GLN A 85 -0.85 -17.74 -33.83
CA GLN A 85 -2.09 -17.27 -33.20
C GLN A 85 -3.19 -18.32 -33.34
N CYS A 86 -3.75 -18.76 -32.22
CA CYS A 86 -4.83 -19.74 -32.22
C CYS A 86 -6.11 -19.15 -31.68
N GLN A 87 -7.22 -19.40 -32.38
CA GLN A 87 -8.54 -19.04 -31.90
C GLN A 87 -9.04 -20.10 -30.91
N ARG A 88 -9.26 -19.70 -29.66
CA ARG A 88 -9.63 -20.61 -28.56
C ARG A 88 -10.92 -21.42 -28.82
N SER A 89 -11.89 -20.86 -29.55
CA SER A 89 -13.20 -21.48 -29.78
C SER A 89 -13.19 -22.56 -30.87
N THR A 90 -12.35 -22.42 -31.89
CA THR A 90 -12.33 -23.31 -33.08
C THR A 90 -11.09 -24.18 -33.13
N GLY A 91 -10.01 -23.81 -32.42
CA GLY A 91 -8.71 -24.47 -32.53
C GLY A 91 -7.96 -24.13 -33.82
N ASN A 92 -8.51 -23.25 -34.67
CA ASN A 92 -7.84 -22.82 -35.88
C ASN A 92 -6.66 -21.91 -35.51
N CYS A 93 -5.47 -22.29 -35.98
CA CYS A 93 -4.26 -21.51 -35.77
C CYS A 93 -3.79 -20.92 -37.10
N THR A 94 -3.38 -19.66 -37.07
CA THR A 94 -2.75 -18.95 -38.18
C THR A 94 -1.30 -18.67 -37.82
N LEU A 95 -0.41 -18.97 -38.76
CA LEU A 95 0.99 -18.60 -38.68
C LEU A 95 1.20 -17.31 -39.47
N HIS A 96 1.65 -16.27 -38.79
CA HIS A 96 2.04 -14.99 -39.33
C HIS A 96 3.57 -14.91 -39.33
N GLU A 97 4.18 -15.49 -40.36
CA GLU A 97 5.64 -15.54 -40.50
C GLU A 97 6.22 -14.13 -40.73
N LYS A 98 7.24 -13.78 -39.95
CA LYS A 98 8.09 -12.61 -40.16
C LYS A 98 9.45 -13.06 -40.68
N CYS A 99 9.47 -13.47 -41.94
CA CYS A 99 10.67 -13.97 -42.59
C CYS A 99 11.21 -12.97 -43.61
N THR A 100 12.52 -12.75 -43.58
CA THR A 100 13.25 -12.01 -44.62
C THR A 100 14.07 -13.00 -45.42
N CYS A 101 13.77 -13.11 -46.71
CA CYS A 101 14.49 -13.99 -47.63
C CYS A 101 15.37 -13.16 -48.56
N SER A 102 16.67 -13.47 -48.58
CA SER A 102 17.63 -12.92 -49.54
C SER A 102 17.98 -13.97 -50.60
N PRO A 103 17.95 -13.62 -51.89
CA PRO A 103 18.40 -14.53 -52.93
C PRO A 103 19.93 -14.76 -52.81
N ALA A 104 20.37 -16.00 -53.00
CA ALA A 104 21.79 -16.34 -53.19
C ALA A 104 21.96 -17.23 -54.43
N GLU A 105 23.20 -17.42 -54.90
CA GLU A 105 23.49 -18.04 -56.20
C GLU A 105 22.93 -19.46 -56.37
N THR A 106 22.82 -20.23 -55.29
CA THR A 106 22.37 -21.62 -55.34
C THR A 106 21.22 -21.95 -54.39
N VAL A 107 21.10 -21.26 -53.25
CA VAL A 107 20.05 -21.49 -52.26
C VAL A 107 19.56 -20.16 -51.69
N MET A 108 18.25 -20.00 -51.58
CA MET A 108 17.66 -18.82 -50.94
C MET A 108 17.87 -18.88 -49.42
N ASN A 109 18.44 -17.82 -48.84
CA ASN A 109 18.62 -17.72 -47.39
C ASN A 109 17.46 -16.95 -46.78
N CYS A 110 16.64 -17.64 -45.99
CA CYS A 110 15.53 -17.04 -45.25
C CYS A 110 15.84 -17.01 -43.76
N TYR A 111 15.67 -15.84 -43.15
CA TYR A 111 15.74 -15.65 -41.70
C TYR A 111 14.37 -15.29 -41.19
N CYS A 112 13.83 -16.11 -40.29
CA CYS A 112 12.55 -15.87 -39.63
C CYS A 112 12.79 -15.50 -38.17
N GLU A 113 12.08 -14.48 -37.69
CA GLU A 113 12.03 -14.20 -36.26
C GLU A 113 11.28 -15.33 -35.55
N ASP A 114 11.90 -15.93 -34.54
CA ASP A 114 11.24 -16.87 -33.65
C ASP A 114 10.85 -16.15 -32.36
N ASP A 115 9.61 -16.37 -31.92
CA ASP A 115 9.14 -15.84 -30.64
C ASP A 115 9.57 -16.85 -29.56
N GLU A 116 10.74 -16.64 -28.92
CA GLU A 116 11.19 -17.49 -27.80
C GLU A 116 10.32 -17.28 -26.54
N VAL A 117 9.08 -17.77 -26.57
CA VAL A 117 8.07 -17.56 -25.53
C VAL A 117 8.50 -18.13 -24.18
N ASP A 118 9.21 -19.26 -24.18
CA ASP A 118 9.69 -19.90 -22.96
C ASP A 118 10.75 -19.07 -22.22
N SER A 119 11.57 -18.30 -22.95
CA SER A 119 12.58 -17.41 -22.37
C SER A 119 11.94 -16.33 -21.50
N LEU A 120 10.72 -15.90 -21.83
CA LEU A 120 9.98 -14.87 -21.09
C LEU A 120 9.60 -15.34 -19.68
N PHE A 121 9.42 -16.64 -19.47
CA PHE A 121 9.17 -17.21 -18.14
C PHE A 121 10.45 -17.40 -17.32
N GLN A 122 11.61 -17.49 -17.97
CA GLN A 122 12.91 -17.61 -17.32
C GLN A 122 13.49 -16.24 -16.96
N THR A 123 13.00 -15.20 -17.62
CA THR A 123 13.41 -13.82 -17.44
C THR A 123 12.82 -13.23 -16.15
N VAL A 124 13.68 -12.93 -15.17
CA VAL A 124 13.30 -12.50 -13.81
C VAL A 124 12.49 -11.20 -13.80
N ASP A 125 12.80 -10.25 -14.69
CA ASP A 125 12.11 -8.96 -14.82
C ASP A 125 10.79 -9.05 -15.62
N ARG A 126 10.34 -10.26 -15.96
CA ARG A 126 9.09 -10.53 -16.65
C ARG A 126 8.18 -11.50 -15.90
N ARG A 127 8.75 -12.52 -15.26
CA ARG A 127 7.98 -13.50 -14.49
C ARG A 127 7.33 -12.83 -13.28
N LEU A 128 6.01 -13.03 -13.11
CA LEU A 128 5.30 -12.53 -11.93
C LEU A 128 5.71 -13.34 -10.68
N PRO A 129 5.84 -12.69 -9.50
CA PRO A 129 5.57 -11.27 -9.25
C PRO A 129 6.69 -10.33 -9.75
N VAL A 130 6.32 -9.18 -10.33
CA VAL A 130 7.27 -8.22 -10.91
C VAL A 130 6.93 -6.77 -10.57
N GLN A 131 7.94 -5.95 -10.30
CA GLN A 131 7.80 -4.51 -10.10
C GLN A 131 7.96 -3.76 -11.43
N LYS A 132 6.99 -2.91 -11.78
CA LYS A 132 7.03 -2.01 -12.93
C LYS A 132 6.57 -0.61 -12.47
N GLY A 133 7.53 0.30 -12.33
CA GLY A 133 7.27 1.63 -11.76
C GLY A 133 6.73 1.52 -10.32
N ILE A 134 5.61 2.18 -10.05
CA ILE A 134 4.94 2.13 -8.73
C ILE A 134 4.08 0.87 -8.52
N TRP A 135 3.95 0.02 -9.53
CA TRP A 135 3.06 -1.16 -9.48
C TRP A 135 3.84 -2.44 -9.33
N ARG A 136 3.39 -3.27 -8.40
CA ARG A 136 3.80 -4.67 -8.26
C ARG A 136 2.71 -5.55 -8.84
N PHE A 137 3.01 -6.24 -9.94
CA PHE A 137 2.11 -7.21 -10.55
C PHE A 137 2.28 -8.57 -9.90
N GLU A 138 1.18 -9.18 -9.49
CA GLU A 138 1.13 -10.48 -8.82
C GLU A 138 -0.07 -11.29 -9.34
N THR A 139 -0.04 -12.60 -9.13
CA THR A 139 -1.18 -13.48 -9.43
C THR A 139 -1.86 -13.88 -8.12
N ASP A 140 -3.17 -13.70 -8.03
CA ASP A 140 -4.02 -14.09 -6.89
C ASP A 140 -5.28 -14.79 -7.43
N ASP A 141 -5.55 -16.03 -7.03
CA ASP A 141 -6.67 -16.85 -7.53
C ASP A 141 -6.85 -16.77 -9.06
N GLU A 142 -5.76 -16.99 -9.80
CA GLU A 142 -5.68 -16.91 -11.26
C GLU A 142 -5.93 -15.52 -11.89
N LYS A 143 -6.07 -14.46 -11.10
CA LYS A 143 -6.24 -13.08 -11.56
C LYS A 143 -4.95 -12.30 -11.43
N ILE A 144 -4.72 -11.41 -12.38
CA ILE A 144 -3.64 -10.42 -12.28
C ILE A 144 -4.07 -9.32 -11.31
N MET A 145 -3.23 -9.05 -10.33
CA MET A 145 -3.37 -7.94 -9.41
C MET A 145 -2.21 -6.97 -9.59
N ALA A 146 -2.51 -5.68 -9.63
CA ALA A 146 -1.53 -4.61 -9.50
C ALA A 146 -1.64 -4.01 -8.09
N ARG A 147 -0.56 -4.05 -7.32
CA ARG A 147 -0.48 -3.47 -5.98
C ARG A 147 0.46 -2.27 -5.98
N THR A 148 0.15 -1.25 -5.20
CA THR A 148 1.05 -0.12 -4.96
C THR A 148 1.01 0.25 -3.49
N GLU A 149 2.18 0.61 -2.98
CA GLU A 149 2.36 1.14 -1.62
C GLU A 149 2.55 2.67 -1.65
N ASN A 150 2.58 3.28 -2.85
CA ASN A 150 2.68 4.72 -3.01
C ASN A 150 1.35 5.41 -2.67
N SER A 151 1.40 6.69 -2.29
CA SER A 151 0.23 7.50 -2.00
C SER A 151 -0.69 7.59 -3.22
N ILE A 152 -1.87 6.97 -3.13
CA ILE A 152 -3.01 7.20 -4.01
C ILE A 152 -3.96 8.12 -3.24
N SER A 153 -4.29 9.27 -3.82
CA SER A 153 -5.32 10.17 -3.28
C SER A 153 -6.66 9.42 -3.20
N THR A 154 -7.11 9.16 -1.96
CA THR A 154 -8.29 8.34 -1.66
C THR A 154 -9.17 9.06 -0.66
N THR A 155 -10.44 9.24 -1.00
CA THR A 155 -11.41 9.86 -0.10
C THR A 155 -12.23 8.77 0.59
N ILE A 156 -12.14 8.71 1.92
CA ILE A 156 -12.85 7.74 2.74
C ILE A 156 -13.85 8.48 3.64
N THR A 157 -15.11 8.07 3.61
CA THR A 157 -16.11 8.50 4.60
C THR A 157 -16.21 7.44 5.69
N LEU A 158 -15.99 7.85 6.93
CA LEU A 158 -16.23 7.02 8.11
C LEU A 158 -17.47 7.53 8.85
N LYS A 159 -18.47 6.66 9.00
CA LYS A 159 -19.69 6.93 9.76
C LYS A 159 -19.72 6.05 10.99
N ILE A 160 -19.81 6.68 12.16
CA ILE A 160 -20.01 5.99 13.44
C ILE A 160 -21.53 5.89 13.68
N ASN A 161 -22.07 4.68 13.70
CA ASN A 161 -23.51 4.43 13.74
C ASN A 161 -24.08 4.36 15.17
N LYS A 162 -23.23 4.38 16.20
CA LYS A 162 -23.65 4.44 17.60
C LYS A 162 -22.98 5.60 18.33
N LEU A 163 -23.74 6.20 19.24
CA LEU A 163 -23.18 7.09 20.24
C LEU A 163 -22.39 6.24 21.25
N TRP A 164 -21.06 6.31 21.18
CA TRP A 164 -20.22 5.66 22.16
C TRP A 164 -20.30 6.40 23.49
N GLN A 165 -20.85 5.76 24.51
CA GLN A 165 -20.75 6.24 25.89
C GLN A 165 -19.37 5.84 26.43
N THR A 166 -18.40 6.73 26.30
CA THR A 166 -17.03 6.50 26.79
C THR A 166 -16.93 6.89 28.25
N LYS A 167 -16.61 5.95 29.13
CA LYS A 167 -16.20 6.26 30.51
C LYS A 167 -14.67 6.31 30.55
N VAL A 168 -14.12 7.51 30.74
CA VAL A 168 -12.67 7.71 30.90
C VAL A 168 -12.26 7.30 32.32
N ILE A 169 -11.63 6.14 32.44
CA ILE A 169 -10.89 5.69 33.61
C ILE A 169 -9.49 6.24 33.51
N ARG A 170 -9.22 7.35 34.20
CA ARG A 170 -7.87 7.90 34.31
C ARG A 170 -6.94 6.85 34.90
N SER A 171 -5.95 6.42 34.11
CA SER A 171 -4.81 5.70 34.65
C SER A 171 -4.08 6.62 35.63
N ALA A 172 -3.73 6.11 36.81
CA ALA A 172 -2.86 6.84 37.75
C ALA A 172 -1.37 6.76 37.33
N ASP A 173 -1.08 6.11 36.21
CA ASP A 173 0.27 5.83 35.75
C ASP A 173 0.93 7.06 35.11
N THR A 174 2.23 7.22 35.28
CA THR A 174 2.99 8.32 34.67
C THR A 174 3.70 7.80 33.43
N CYS A 175 3.63 8.55 32.34
CA CYS A 175 4.25 8.17 31.08
C CYS A 175 5.37 9.14 30.72
N HIS A 176 6.37 8.61 30.03
CA HIS A 176 7.54 9.33 29.55
C HIS A 176 7.75 9.01 28.07
N ALA A 177 8.03 10.05 27.27
CA ALA A 177 8.33 9.91 25.86
C ALA A 177 9.76 10.34 25.55
N THR A 178 10.40 9.60 24.65
CA THR A 178 11.66 9.98 24.01
C THR A 178 11.48 9.93 22.52
N THR A 179 12.16 10.81 21.80
CA THR A 179 11.95 11.02 20.36
C THR A 179 13.26 10.91 19.59
N SER A 180 13.13 10.40 18.37
CA SER A 180 14.19 10.50 17.36
C SER A 180 14.17 11.87 16.67
N HIS A 181 15.23 12.17 15.92
CA HIS A 181 15.21 13.31 15.02
C HIS A 181 14.19 13.10 13.91
N ALA A 182 13.54 14.20 13.52
CA ALA A 182 12.57 14.17 12.43
C ALA A 182 13.29 13.98 11.08
N VAL A 183 12.85 13.00 10.30
CA VAL A 183 13.43 12.65 8.99
C VAL A 183 12.32 12.59 7.94
N GLY A 184 12.51 13.24 6.80
CA GLY A 184 11.55 13.22 5.71
C GLY A 184 11.70 14.46 4.84
N CYS A 185 10.58 14.99 4.36
CA CYS A 185 10.54 16.21 3.56
C CYS A 185 9.53 17.23 4.09
N TYR A 186 9.76 18.49 3.75
CA TYR A 186 8.80 19.59 3.93
C TYR A 186 8.05 19.86 2.62
N SER A 187 6.81 20.36 2.72
CA SER A 187 5.92 20.67 1.59
C SER A 187 5.71 19.50 0.61
N CYS A 188 5.59 18.28 1.14
CA CYS A 188 5.44 17.04 0.37
C CYS A 188 4.35 16.11 0.97
N GLU A 189 3.83 15.19 0.15
CA GLU A 189 2.83 14.20 0.60
C GLU A 189 3.40 13.11 1.52
N SER A 190 4.68 12.78 1.40
CA SER A 190 5.30 11.76 2.26
C SER A 190 5.49 12.25 3.70
N GLY A 191 5.50 13.58 3.88
CA GLY A 191 5.68 14.23 5.18
C GLY A 191 7.02 13.92 5.84
N THR A 192 7.03 14.06 7.15
CA THR A 192 8.18 13.89 8.03
C THR A 192 7.88 12.86 9.08
N GLN A 193 8.72 11.84 9.19
CA GLN A 193 8.56 10.74 10.13
C GLN A 193 9.40 10.95 11.38
N VAL A 194 8.81 10.57 12.52
CA VAL A 194 9.42 10.63 13.84
C VAL A 194 9.07 9.35 14.59
N ASP A 195 10.07 8.65 15.10
CA ASP A 195 9.85 7.58 16.08
C ASP A 195 9.75 8.18 17.48
N ILE A 196 8.63 7.92 18.13
CA ILE A 196 8.38 8.24 19.54
C ILE A 196 8.39 6.93 20.33
N ARG A 197 9.32 6.80 21.28
CA ARG A 197 9.34 5.71 22.25
C ARG A 197 8.63 6.15 23.52
N CYS A 198 7.49 5.54 23.81
CA CYS A 198 6.72 5.80 25.02
C CYS A 198 6.85 4.68 26.05
N SER A 199 7.15 5.05 27.28
CA SER A 199 7.16 4.16 28.44
C SER A 199 6.16 4.59 29.50
N SER A 200 5.55 3.62 30.19
CA SER A 200 4.70 3.83 31.37
C SER A 200 5.35 3.23 32.61
N LYS A 201 5.02 3.70 33.82
CA LYS A 201 5.73 3.27 35.03
C LYS A 201 5.23 1.92 35.59
N HIS A 202 3.95 1.61 35.46
CA HIS A 202 3.35 0.46 36.15
C HIS A 202 2.66 -0.54 35.23
N ALA A 203 1.91 -0.07 34.23
CA ALA A 203 1.13 -0.95 33.36
C ALA A 203 1.09 -0.43 31.93
N ALA A 204 0.91 -1.35 30.99
CA ALA A 204 0.66 -0.99 29.60
C ALA A 204 -0.59 -0.11 29.50
N THR A 205 -0.44 1.05 28.86
CA THR A 205 -1.49 2.06 28.69
C THR A 205 -1.37 2.70 27.31
N MET A 206 -2.30 3.60 27.01
CA MET A 206 -2.26 4.46 25.82
C MET A 206 -2.14 5.91 26.28
N ALA A 207 -1.31 6.69 25.60
CA ALA A 207 -1.11 8.10 25.86
C ALA A 207 -1.57 8.95 24.67
N ASN A 208 -2.12 10.12 24.95
CA ASN A 208 -2.35 11.17 23.98
C ASN A 208 -1.09 12.02 23.85
N VAL A 209 -0.71 12.31 22.61
CA VAL A 209 0.36 13.24 22.25
C VAL A 209 -0.32 14.42 21.56
N ASP A 210 -0.33 15.57 22.21
CA ASP A 210 -0.88 16.82 21.68
C ASP A 210 0.26 17.75 21.27
N CYS A 211 0.39 18.02 19.98
CA CYS A 211 1.42 18.91 19.42
C CYS A 211 0.81 20.26 18.94
N GLY A 212 -0.40 20.60 19.40
CA GLY A 212 -1.12 21.81 19.03
C GLY A 212 -2.08 21.60 17.85
N GLU A 213 -1.54 21.55 16.62
CA GLU A 213 -2.36 21.35 15.42
C GLU A 213 -2.68 19.86 15.18
N GLU A 214 -1.77 18.97 15.59
CA GLU A 214 -1.90 17.53 15.42
C GLU A 214 -1.98 16.82 16.78
N VAL A 215 -2.90 15.86 16.89
CA VAL A 215 -3.07 15.03 18.09
C VAL A 215 -3.01 13.56 17.70
N PHE A 216 -2.20 12.79 18.43
CA PHE A 216 -1.99 11.37 18.21
C PHE A 216 -2.26 10.56 19.47
N THR A 217 -2.46 9.25 19.32
CA THR A 217 -2.59 8.32 20.43
C THR A 217 -1.58 7.19 20.24
N ILE A 218 -0.70 6.98 21.22
CA ILE A 218 0.39 6.02 21.15
C ILE A 218 0.35 5.01 22.31
N PRO A 219 0.73 3.74 22.09
CA PRO A 219 0.90 2.76 23.16
C PRO A 219 2.14 3.06 24.00
N CYS A 220 2.03 2.85 25.31
CA CYS A 220 3.10 2.98 26.28
C CYS A 220 3.15 1.72 27.14
N THR A 221 4.34 1.15 27.32
CA THR A 221 4.55 -0.06 28.12
C THR A 221 5.68 0.18 29.12
N PRO A 222 5.78 -0.60 30.21
CA PRO A 222 6.92 -0.53 31.12
C PRO A 222 8.27 -0.73 30.43
N GLU A 223 8.33 -1.57 29.40
CA GLU A 223 9.53 -1.82 28.60
C GLU A 223 9.83 -0.70 27.59
N GLY A 224 8.83 0.12 27.25
CA GLY A 224 8.87 1.14 26.23
C GLY A 224 8.55 0.60 24.83
N THR A 225 7.62 1.27 24.14
CA THR A 225 7.18 0.89 22.80
C THR A 225 7.41 2.04 21.82
N ASN A 226 7.92 1.74 20.64
CA ASN A 226 8.15 2.71 19.58
C ASN A 226 6.89 2.84 18.71
N THR A 227 6.52 4.08 18.40
CA THR A 227 5.47 4.44 17.46
C THR A 227 6.02 5.42 16.44
N ASN A 228 5.92 5.07 15.16
CA ASN A 228 6.29 5.97 14.07
C ASN A 228 5.11 6.89 13.75
N ILE A 229 5.35 8.20 13.74
CA ILE A 229 4.34 9.23 13.49
C ILE A 229 4.79 10.09 12.31
N THR A 230 3.86 10.41 11.41
CA THR A 230 4.08 11.33 10.29
C THR A 230 3.49 12.70 10.61
N PHE A 231 4.31 13.73 10.50
CA PHE A 231 3.96 15.14 10.58
C PHE A 231 4.06 15.80 9.20
N PHE A 232 3.30 16.88 9.00
CA PHE A 232 3.37 17.68 7.79
C PHE A 232 3.85 19.09 8.12
N SER A 233 4.89 19.54 7.45
CA SER A 233 5.44 20.88 7.63
C SER A 233 5.68 21.55 6.29
N ASP A 234 5.48 22.85 6.24
CA ASP A 234 5.78 23.75 5.13
C ASP A 234 7.23 24.27 5.16
N LYS A 235 8.01 23.91 6.19
CA LYS A 235 9.34 24.49 6.45
C LYS A 235 10.40 23.41 6.65
N ALA A 236 11.59 23.67 6.11
CA ALA A 236 12.77 22.81 6.26
C ALA A 236 13.27 22.69 7.72
N LYS A 237 13.10 23.75 8.53
CA LYS A 237 13.42 23.71 9.96
C LYS A 237 12.22 23.17 10.72
N PHE A 238 12.27 21.90 11.11
CA PHE A 238 11.19 21.25 11.83
C PHE A 238 11.38 21.39 13.33
N LYS A 239 10.38 21.97 14.00
CA LYS A 239 10.28 22.03 15.46
C LYS A 239 8.82 21.89 15.87
N ARG A 240 8.55 20.95 16.78
CA ARG A 240 7.26 20.74 17.43
C ARG A 240 7.46 20.55 18.92
N ILE A 241 6.63 21.21 19.72
CA ILE A 241 6.54 21.01 21.16
C ILE A 241 5.26 20.22 21.39
N CYS A 242 5.38 19.07 22.04
CA CYS A 242 4.28 18.16 22.26
C CYS A 242 4.10 17.87 23.75
N VAL A 243 2.86 17.60 24.13
CA VAL A 243 2.47 17.25 25.49
C VAL A 243 1.96 15.82 25.51
N LEU A 244 2.58 14.98 26.32
CA LEU A 244 2.16 13.60 26.58
C LEU A 244 1.22 13.57 27.79
N ASP A 245 0.04 12.99 27.60
CA ASP A 245 -0.93 12.72 28.66
C ASP A 245 -1.43 11.27 28.59
N CYS A 246 -1.19 10.48 29.65
CA CYS A 246 -1.74 9.13 29.78
C CYS A 246 -2.77 8.96 30.91
N GLY A 247 -3.38 10.06 31.34
CA GLY A 247 -4.49 10.09 32.29
C GLY A 247 -4.09 10.49 33.72
N SER A 248 -2.80 10.69 33.99
CA SER A 248 -2.29 11.08 35.30
C SER A 248 -2.53 12.57 35.59
N LYS A 249 -2.22 13.03 36.80
CA LYS A 249 -2.22 14.49 37.10
C LYS A 249 -1.02 15.21 36.48
N LYS A 250 -0.04 14.49 35.94
CA LYS A 250 1.18 15.02 35.34
C LYS A 250 1.17 14.72 33.85
N THR A 251 1.31 15.78 33.07
CA THR A 251 1.67 15.71 31.67
C THR A 251 3.18 15.93 31.54
N GLU A 252 3.75 15.44 30.46
CA GLU A 252 5.16 15.63 30.14
C GLU A 252 5.28 16.39 28.83
N GLU A 253 6.10 17.45 28.81
CA GLU A 253 6.41 18.18 27.58
C GLU A 253 7.71 17.65 26.99
N PHE A 254 7.72 17.45 25.67
CA PHE A 254 8.91 17.04 24.93
C PHE A 254 8.98 17.76 23.58
N GLU A 255 10.19 17.89 23.05
CA GLU A 255 10.46 18.58 21.80
C GLU A 255 10.88 17.59 20.71
N ILE A 256 10.35 17.79 19.50
CA ILE A 256 10.77 17.11 18.29
C ILE A 256 11.46 18.12 17.39
N THR A 257 12.68 17.80 16.95
CA THR A 257 13.48 18.66 16.06
C THR A 257 14.06 17.87 14.89
N GLY A 258 14.23 18.56 13.77
CA GLY A 258 14.91 18.00 12.59
C GLY A 258 15.13 19.06 11.50
N VAL A 259 15.89 18.66 10.48
CA VAL A 259 16.07 19.43 9.24
C VAL A 259 15.64 18.53 8.09
N LEU A 260 14.67 19.01 7.30
CA LEU A 260 13.92 18.27 6.28
C LEU A 260 14.27 18.72 4.86
#